data_AF-A0A2G8S3Q3-F1
#
_entry.id   AF-A0A2G8S3Q3-F1
#
_cell.length_a   1.000
_cell.length_b   1.000
_cell.length_c   1.000
_cell.angle_alpha   90.00
_cell.angle_beta   90.00
_cell.angle_gamma   90.00
#
_symmetry.space_group_name_H-M   'P 1'
#
loop_
_entity.id
_entity.type
_entity.pdbx_description
1 polymer ?
#
loop_
_entity_poly.entity_id
_entity_poly.type
_entity_poly.pdbx_seq_one_letter_code
_entity_poly.pdbx_strand_id
1 'polypeptide(L)'
;MLDPHHYVEALNLFGLLDRPEMVPAAVYRCCQLGPGALLEGVQREDGSEALERLSPEDLELCMETVPRLMRATVRVMMGLTDLVEARMSLVCAQQPDCVMPKTCVGGLAAMLGEWRDHMAYRVDTDALGTDFSEDVDTRVCRGAMCRVCGDVLRAAHRRFRREVWAALPRLTETDVKGWNSG
;
A
#
# COMPACT_ATOMS: atom_id res chain seq x y z
N MET A 1 13.45 2.68 -3.08
CA MET A 1 12.76 2.87 -1.79
C MET A 1 13.59 3.91 -1.04
N LEU A 2 12.99 4.99 -0.53
CA LEU A 2 13.74 5.93 0.33
C LEU A 2 14.17 5.16 1.58
N ASP A 3 15.33 5.50 2.11
CA ASP A 3 15.87 4.84 3.29
C ASP A 3 15.01 5.20 4.51
N PRO A 4 14.70 4.23 5.41
CA PRO A 4 13.98 4.46 6.67
C PRO A 4 14.35 5.73 7.45
N HIS A 5 15.62 6.18 7.40
CA HIS A 5 16.04 7.41 8.09
C HIS A 5 15.34 8.68 7.59
N HIS A 6 15.01 8.75 6.30
CA HIS A 6 14.39 9.93 5.70
C HIS A 6 12.98 10.23 6.21
N TYR A 7 12.29 9.25 6.81
CA TYR A 7 10.88 9.42 7.18
C TYR A 7 10.70 10.16 8.51
N VAL A 8 11.48 9.77 9.54
CA VAL A 8 11.45 10.43 10.86
C VAL A 8 11.95 11.87 10.73
N GLU A 9 13.07 12.07 10.03
CA GLU A 9 13.62 13.40 9.78
C GLU A 9 12.63 14.28 8.99
N ALA A 10 11.97 13.72 7.96
CA ALA A 10 10.98 14.47 7.19
C ALA A 10 9.79 14.91 8.05
N LEU A 11 9.25 14.03 8.90
CA LEU A 11 8.12 14.38 9.76
C LEU A 11 8.48 15.51 10.73
N ASN A 12 9.64 15.39 11.41
CA ASN A 12 10.16 16.44 12.29
C ASN A 12 10.38 17.76 11.53
N LEU A 13 10.95 17.70 10.33
CA LEU A 13 11.19 18.87 9.49
C LEU A 13 9.89 19.55 9.05
N PHE A 14 8.85 18.81 8.70
CA PHE A 14 7.57 19.40 8.30
C PHE A 14 6.87 20.11 9.45
N GLY A 15 7.02 19.62 10.69
CA GLY A 15 6.60 20.34 11.88
C GLY A 15 7.36 21.66 12.07
N LEU A 16 8.68 21.65 11.89
CA LEU A 16 9.52 22.85 12.00
C LEU A 16 9.25 23.89 10.91
N LEU A 17 8.94 23.44 9.69
CA LEU A 17 8.71 24.30 8.53
C LEU A 17 7.24 24.73 8.36
N ASP A 18 6.35 24.33 9.29
CA ASP A 18 4.91 24.57 9.22
C ASP A 18 4.32 24.14 7.85
N ARG A 19 4.60 22.88 7.47
CA ARG A 19 4.13 22.26 6.20
C ARG A 19 3.09 21.17 6.47
N PRO A 20 1.89 21.52 6.98
CA PRO A 20 0.88 20.55 7.39
C PRO A 20 0.40 19.65 6.23
N GLU A 21 0.51 20.11 4.98
CA GLU A 21 0.12 19.33 3.80
C GLU A 21 1.02 18.12 3.52
N MET A 22 2.24 18.10 4.06
CA MET A 22 3.20 17.00 3.88
C MET A 22 3.10 15.94 4.99
N VAL A 23 2.52 16.31 6.14
CA VAL A 23 2.39 15.45 7.33
C VAL A 23 1.69 14.13 7.03
N PRO A 24 0.53 14.05 6.33
CA PRO A 24 -0.11 12.76 6.07
C PRO A 24 0.80 11.76 5.36
N ALA A 25 1.61 12.23 4.40
CA ALA A 25 2.54 11.37 3.67
C ALA A 25 3.75 10.96 4.54
N ALA A 26 4.23 11.85 5.41
CA ALA A 26 5.31 11.56 6.33
C ALA A 26 4.89 10.55 7.41
N VAL A 27 3.74 10.76 8.06
CA VAL A 27 3.15 9.82 9.02
C VAL A 27 2.93 8.45 8.38
N TYR A 28 2.38 8.41 7.16
CA TYR A 28 2.24 7.16 6.41
C TYR A 28 3.55 6.39 6.28
N ARG A 29 4.66 7.10 6.00
CA ARG A 29 5.98 6.50 5.84
C ARG A 29 6.59 6.08 7.17
N CYS A 30 6.40 6.86 8.24
CA CYS A 30 6.79 6.47 9.59
C CYS A 30 6.06 5.18 10.04
N CYS A 31 4.79 5.00 9.68
CA CYS A 31 4.05 3.77 9.96
C CYS A 31 4.57 2.53 9.21
N GLN A 32 5.51 2.66 8.27
CA GLN A 32 6.20 1.53 7.62
C GLN A 32 7.47 1.10 8.36
N LEU A 33 7.87 1.86 9.39
CA LEU A 33 9.00 1.51 10.23
C LEU A 33 8.62 0.37 11.18
N GLY A 34 9.60 -0.48 11.50
CA GLY A 34 9.43 -1.47 12.55
C GLY A 34 9.27 -0.83 13.93
N PRO A 35 8.67 -1.52 14.91
CA PRO A 35 8.42 -0.97 16.25
C PRO A 35 9.67 -0.40 16.94
N GLY A 36 10.83 -1.04 16.76
CA GLY A 36 12.09 -0.55 17.31
C GLY A 36 12.48 0.81 16.73
N ALA A 37 12.46 0.98 15.41
CA ALA A 37 12.76 2.25 14.76
C ALA A 37 11.76 3.36 15.13
N LEU A 38 10.49 3.02 15.31
CA LEU A 38 9.46 3.98 15.71
C LEU A 38 9.65 4.46 17.17
N LEU A 39 10.00 3.56 18.10
CA LEU A 39 10.14 3.86 19.53
C LEU A 39 11.52 4.40 19.91
N GLU A 40 12.57 3.83 19.32
CA GLU A 40 13.96 4.10 19.68
C GLU A 40 14.59 5.15 18.76
N GLY A 41 13.99 5.40 17.60
CA GLY A 41 14.50 6.28 16.58
C GLY A 41 15.35 5.56 15.54
N VAL A 42 15.82 6.34 14.58
CA VAL A 42 16.66 5.90 13.45
C VAL A 42 17.99 6.62 13.50
N GLN A 43 19.07 5.96 13.06
CA GLN A 43 20.35 6.63 12.94
C GLN A 43 20.26 7.73 11.88
N ARG A 44 20.83 8.90 12.19
CA ARG A 44 20.86 10.04 11.28
C ARG A 44 21.69 9.76 10.04
N GLU A 45 21.29 10.37 8.92
CA GLU A 45 22.02 10.26 7.65
C GLU A 45 23.46 10.84 7.75
N ASP A 46 23.66 11.83 8.64
CA ASP A 46 24.96 12.49 8.85
C ASP A 46 26.03 11.60 9.52
N GLY A 47 25.70 10.34 9.85
CA GLY A 47 26.60 9.38 10.46
C GLY A 47 26.90 9.67 11.93
N SER A 48 26.19 10.61 12.55
CA SER A 48 26.28 10.81 14.00
C SER A 48 25.78 9.58 14.76
N GLU A 49 26.33 9.37 15.96
CA GLU A 49 25.85 8.32 16.88
C GLU A 49 24.50 8.68 17.53
N ALA A 50 23.97 9.88 17.25
CA ALA A 50 22.68 10.31 17.73
C ALA A 50 21.55 9.68 16.91
N LEU A 51 20.47 9.28 17.60
CA LEU A 51 19.26 8.77 16.96
C LEU A 51 18.28 9.93 16.75
N GLU A 52 17.75 10.06 15.54
CA GLU A 52 16.59 10.90 15.25
C GLU A 52 15.33 10.19 15.76
N ARG A 53 14.54 10.89 16.58
CA ARG A 53 13.33 10.34 17.20
C ARG A 53 12.13 11.22 16.85
N LEU A 54 10.97 10.59 16.78
CA LEU A 54 9.71 11.31 16.74
C LEU A 54 9.48 12.05 18.06
N SER A 55 8.77 13.18 17.97
CA SER A 55 8.16 13.79 19.15
C SER A 55 7.18 12.79 19.81
N PRO A 56 6.90 12.92 21.12
CA PRO A 56 5.86 12.10 21.76
C PRO A 56 4.51 12.17 21.03
N GLU A 57 4.14 13.36 20.54
CA GLU A 57 2.90 13.60 19.82
C GLU A 57 2.88 12.88 18.46
N ASP A 58 3.96 12.96 17.69
CA ASP A 58 4.05 12.28 16.39
C ASP A 58 4.16 10.75 16.53
N LEU A 59 4.79 10.28 17.60
CA LEU A 59 4.84 8.86 17.94
C LEU A 59 3.43 8.33 18.25
N GLU A 60 2.67 9.02 19.10
CA GLU A 60 1.28 8.68 19.40
C GLU A 60 0.44 8.68 18.12
N LEU A 61 0.58 9.70 17.28
CA LEU A 61 -0.10 9.78 16.00
C LEU A 61 0.21 8.58 15.08
N CYS A 62 1.48 8.18 14.99
CA CYS A 62 1.88 7.00 14.23
C CYS A 62 1.26 5.73 14.80
N MET A 63 1.29 5.54 16.13
CA MET A 63 0.72 4.36 16.80
C MET A 63 -0.80 4.24 16.57
N GLU A 64 -1.52 5.36 16.59
CA GLU A 64 -2.95 5.38 16.28
C GLU A 64 -3.26 5.17 14.79
N THR A 65 -2.35 5.61 13.91
CA THR A 65 -2.49 5.50 12.47
C THR A 65 -2.27 4.07 11.98
N VAL A 66 -1.35 3.31 12.57
CA VAL A 66 -1.06 1.90 12.23
C VAL A 66 -2.33 1.05 12.05
N PRO A 67 -3.23 0.93 13.04
CA PRO A 67 -4.44 0.12 12.88
C PRO A 67 -5.41 0.69 11.82
N ARG A 68 -5.39 2.00 11.54
CA ARG A 68 -6.18 2.62 10.46
C ARG A 68 -5.65 2.21 9.08
N LEU A 69 -4.34 2.18 8.91
CA LEU A 69 -3.67 1.72 7.69
C LEU A 69 -3.85 0.22 7.47
N MET A 70 -3.70 -0.61 8.50
CA MET A 70 -3.97 -2.05 8.39
C MET A 70 -5.41 -2.33 7.93
N ARG A 71 -6.39 -1.58 8.45
CA ARG A 71 -7.78 -1.66 7.96
C ARG A 71 -7.91 -1.22 6.51
N ALA A 72 -7.15 -0.22 6.06
CA ALA A 72 -7.12 0.19 4.66
C ALA A 72 -6.55 -0.93 3.77
N THR A 73 -5.44 -1.57 4.17
CA THR A 73 -4.84 -2.72 3.48
C THR A 73 -5.84 -3.87 3.34
N VAL A 74 -6.56 -4.22 4.43
CA VAL A 74 -7.63 -5.23 4.38
C VAL A 74 -8.71 -4.88 3.36
N ARG A 75 -9.19 -3.62 3.32
CA ARG A 75 -10.20 -3.19 2.34
C ARG A 75 -9.70 -3.31 0.91
N VAL A 76 -8.46 -2.92 0.64
CA VAL A 76 -7.84 -3.07 -0.68
C VAL A 76 -7.78 -4.55 -1.08
N MET A 77 -7.30 -5.42 -0.19
CA MET A 77 -7.22 -6.85 -0.46
C MET A 77 -8.58 -7.51 -0.69
N MET A 78 -9.60 -7.16 0.11
CA MET A 78 -10.97 -7.65 -0.12
C MET A 78 -11.49 -7.23 -1.49
N GLY A 79 -11.36 -5.94 -1.84
CA GLY A 79 -11.79 -5.45 -3.15
C GLY A 79 -11.03 -6.08 -4.33
N LEU A 80 -9.74 -6.40 -4.16
CA LEU A 80 -8.97 -7.13 -5.15
C LEU A 80 -9.39 -8.60 -5.26
N THR A 81 -9.70 -9.24 -4.15
CA THR A 81 -10.21 -10.63 -4.09
C THR A 81 -11.53 -10.74 -4.85
N ASP A 82 -12.49 -9.85 -4.55
CA ASP A 82 -13.79 -9.79 -5.23
C ASP A 82 -13.62 -9.56 -6.74
N LEU A 83 -12.68 -8.71 -7.13
CA LEU A 83 -12.37 -8.45 -8.53
C LEU A 83 -11.77 -9.67 -9.24
N VAL A 84 -10.84 -10.39 -8.60
CA VAL A 84 -10.23 -11.59 -9.16
C VAL A 84 -11.30 -12.64 -9.41
N GLU A 85 -12.23 -12.84 -8.47
CA GLU A 85 -13.37 -13.76 -8.61
C GLU A 85 -14.33 -13.34 -9.73
N ALA A 86 -14.67 -12.05 -9.80
CA ALA A 86 -15.51 -11.51 -10.88
C ALA A 86 -14.83 -11.67 -12.24
N ARG A 87 -13.53 -11.36 -12.33
CA ARG A 87 -12.77 -11.49 -13.58
C ARG A 87 -12.65 -12.95 -14.00
N MET A 88 -12.42 -13.86 -13.06
CA MET A 88 -12.39 -15.30 -13.33
C MET A 88 -13.73 -15.77 -13.90
N SER A 89 -14.85 -15.38 -13.30
CA SER A 89 -16.20 -15.70 -13.78
C SER A 89 -16.45 -15.20 -15.21
N LEU A 90 -16.03 -13.97 -15.52
CA LEU A 90 -16.12 -13.38 -16.85
C LEU A 90 -15.29 -14.14 -17.90
N VAL A 91 -14.07 -14.54 -17.55
CA VAL A 91 -13.21 -15.32 -18.45
C VAL A 91 -13.78 -16.73 -18.67
N CYS A 92 -14.33 -17.38 -17.63
CA CYS A 92 -15.03 -18.66 -17.75
C CYS A 92 -16.22 -18.58 -18.71
N ALA A 93 -16.93 -17.46 -18.72
CA ALA A 93 -18.05 -17.19 -19.62
C ALA A 93 -17.63 -16.83 -21.07
N GLN A 94 -16.35 -17.02 -21.42
CA GLN A 94 -15.78 -16.79 -22.77
C GLN A 94 -15.91 -15.34 -23.26
N GLN A 95 -15.68 -14.36 -22.37
CA GLN A 95 -15.60 -12.96 -22.76
C GLN A 95 -14.51 -12.73 -23.83
N PRO A 96 -14.80 -11.95 -24.88
CA PRO A 96 -14.01 -11.91 -26.12
C PRO A 96 -12.59 -11.38 -25.95
N ASP A 97 -12.34 -10.59 -24.90
CA ASP A 97 -11.05 -9.92 -24.71
C ASP A 97 -9.97 -10.85 -24.10
N CYS A 98 -10.33 -12.06 -23.65
CA CYS A 98 -9.35 -13.00 -23.11
C CYS A 98 -8.85 -13.99 -24.17
N VAL A 99 -7.57 -13.85 -24.55
CA VAL A 99 -6.92 -14.72 -25.54
C VAL A 99 -6.50 -16.10 -25.00
N MET A 100 -6.52 -16.31 -23.68
CA MET A 100 -6.12 -17.58 -23.05
C MET A 100 -7.04 -17.94 -21.87
N PRO A 101 -8.32 -18.27 -22.09
CA PRO A 101 -9.29 -18.40 -21.01
C PRO A 101 -8.91 -19.45 -19.96
N LYS A 102 -8.53 -20.66 -20.38
CA LYS A 102 -8.15 -21.76 -19.47
C LYS A 102 -6.96 -21.37 -18.59
N THR A 103 -5.91 -20.82 -19.21
CA THR A 103 -4.70 -20.40 -18.49
C THR A 103 -5.00 -19.26 -17.53
N CYS A 104 -5.77 -18.25 -17.95
CA CYS A 104 -6.13 -17.13 -17.09
C CYS A 104 -6.97 -17.56 -15.90
N VAL A 105 -7.95 -18.44 -16.09
CA VAL A 105 -8.75 -18.98 -14.97
C VAL A 105 -7.86 -19.71 -13.97
N GLY A 106 -6.98 -20.58 -14.44
CA GLY A 106 -6.01 -21.27 -13.58
C GLY A 106 -5.09 -20.30 -12.82
N GLY A 107 -4.54 -19.29 -13.51
CA GLY A 107 -3.67 -18.29 -12.90
C GLY A 107 -4.37 -17.39 -11.90
N LEU A 108 -5.62 -16.98 -12.17
CA LEU A 108 -6.45 -16.21 -11.25
C LEU A 108 -6.82 -17.03 -10.01
N ALA A 109 -7.20 -18.30 -10.19
CA ALA A 109 -7.50 -19.21 -9.09
C ALA A 109 -6.28 -19.47 -8.20
N ALA A 110 -5.10 -19.68 -8.81
CA ALA A 110 -3.85 -19.85 -8.07
C ALA A 110 -3.49 -18.58 -7.29
N MET A 111 -3.62 -17.41 -7.91
CA MET A 111 -3.41 -16.12 -7.23
C MET A 111 -4.32 -15.95 -6.01
N LEU A 112 -5.61 -16.25 -6.17
CA LEU A 112 -6.60 -16.18 -5.11
C LEU A 112 -6.28 -17.16 -3.96
N GLY A 113 -5.85 -18.39 -4.30
CA GLY A 113 -5.44 -19.39 -3.33
C GLY A 113 -4.23 -18.92 -2.51
N GLU A 114 -3.15 -18.51 -3.18
CA GLU A 114 -1.94 -18.00 -2.52
C GLU A 114 -2.23 -16.84 -1.56
N TRP A 115 -3.13 -15.93 -1.94
CA TRP A 115 -3.48 -14.82 -1.06
C TRP A 115 -4.27 -15.22 0.16
N ARG A 116 -5.21 -16.16 0.00
CA ARG A 116 -5.97 -16.70 1.13
C ARG A 116 -5.04 -17.40 2.10
N ASP A 117 -4.08 -18.17 1.58
CA ASP A 117 -3.11 -18.91 2.39
C ASP A 117 -2.09 -17.99 3.10
N HIS A 118 -1.81 -16.82 2.52
CA HIS A 118 -0.82 -15.86 3.04
C HIS A 118 -1.43 -14.56 3.58
N MET A 119 -2.74 -14.53 3.85
CA MET A 119 -3.44 -13.30 4.26
C MET A 119 -2.81 -12.65 5.48
N ALA A 120 -2.42 -13.44 6.49
CA ALA A 120 -1.82 -12.94 7.72
C ALA A 120 -0.49 -12.19 7.50
N TYR A 121 0.25 -12.53 6.45
CA TYR A 121 1.53 -11.89 6.12
C TYR A 121 1.38 -10.71 5.15
N ARG A 122 0.24 -10.61 4.47
CA ARG A 122 -0.06 -9.54 3.50
C ARG A 122 -0.86 -8.39 4.10
N VAL A 123 -1.41 -8.55 5.31
CA VAL A 123 -2.01 -7.45 6.05
C VAL A 123 -0.91 -6.68 6.78
N ASP A 124 -0.45 -5.59 6.17
CA ASP A 124 0.52 -4.67 6.73
C ASP A 124 0.00 -3.22 6.71
N THR A 125 0.90 -2.26 6.97
CA THR A 125 0.62 -0.83 6.93
C THR A 125 0.82 -0.19 5.55
N ASP A 126 1.27 -0.92 4.53
CA ASP A 126 1.59 -0.39 3.19
C ASP A 126 0.42 -0.51 2.21
N ALA A 127 -0.72 0.08 2.56
CA ALA A 127 -1.91 0.11 1.70
C ALA A 127 -1.72 0.82 0.34
N LEU A 128 -0.60 1.55 0.17
CA LEU A 128 -0.18 2.18 -1.09
C LEU A 128 0.95 1.42 -1.79
N GLY A 129 1.32 0.22 -1.33
CA GLY A 129 2.36 -0.63 -1.89
C GLY A 129 2.10 -1.07 -3.34
N THR A 130 3.10 -1.64 -3.99
CA THR A 130 3.03 -2.11 -5.38
C THR A 130 2.99 -3.63 -5.53
N ASP A 131 3.17 -4.37 -4.45
CA ASP A 131 3.30 -5.83 -4.39
C ASP A 131 2.23 -6.57 -5.19
N PHE A 132 0.97 -6.15 -5.08
CA PHE A 132 -0.11 -6.76 -5.87
C PHE A 132 0.13 -6.64 -7.38
N SER A 133 0.52 -5.46 -7.86
CA SER A 133 0.78 -5.27 -9.30
C SER A 133 2.03 -6.03 -9.76
N GLU A 134 3.03 -6.15 -8.90
CA GLU A 134 4.24 -6.95 -9.15
C GLU A 134 3.92 -8.45 -9.23
N ASP A 135 3.00 -8.93 -8.38
CA ASP A 135 2.45 -10.29 -8.43
C ASP A 135 1.69 -10.56 -9.73
N VAL A 136 0.92 -9.57 -10.22
CA VAL A 136 0.24 -9.63 -11.52
C VAL A 136 1.26 -9.65 -12.66
N ASP A 137 2.26 -8.78 -12.61
CA ASP A 137 3.32 -8.68 -13.61
C ASP A 137 4.09 -9.99 -13.73
N THR A 138 4.48 -10.57 -12.60
CA THR A 138 5.16 -11.87 -12.55
C THR A 138 4.34 -12.96 -13.23
N ARG A 139 3.02 -13.00 -13.01
CA ARG A 139 2.12 -13.99 -13.64
C ARG A 139 1.95 -13.76 -15.13
N VAL A 140 1.86 -12.51 -15.57
CA VAL A 140 1.80 -12.17 -17.00
C VAL A 140 3.11 -12.56 -17.69
N CYS A 141 4.26 -12.23 -17.10
CA CYS A 141 5.58 -12.58 -17.63
C CYS A 141 5.81 -14.09 -17.71
N ARG A 142 5.30 -14.87 -16.74
CA ARG A 142 5.38 -16.34 -16.73
C ARG A 142 4.34 -17.03 -17.63
N GLY A 143 3.50 -16.26 -18.33
CA GLY A 143 2.43 -16.81 -19.15
C GLY A 143 1.29 -17.47 -18.36
N ALA A 144 1.25 -17.29 -17.03
CA ALA A 144 0.16 -17.77 -16.17
C ALA A 144 -1.11 -16.92 -16.29
N MET A 145 -1.01 -15.74 -16.92
CA MET A 145 -2.12 -14.82 -17.15
C MET A 145 -1.89 -14.05 -18.45
N CYS A 146 -2.94 -13.78 -19.21
CA CYS A 146 -2.82 -12.91 -20.38
C CYS A 146 -2.70 -11.43 -19.98
N ARG A 147 -2.14 -10.62 -20.87
CA ARG A 147 -1.96 -9.18 -20.64
C ARG A 147 -3.27 -8.46 -20.33
N VAL A 148 -4.37 -8.80 -21.01
CA VAL A 148 -5.68 -8.16 -20.82
C VAL A 148 -6.22 -8.39 -19.40
N CYS A 149 -6.15 -9.63 -18.90
CA CYS A 149 -6.56 -9.92 -17.52
C CYS A 149 -5.65 -9.19 -16.52
N GLY A 150 -4.33 -9.14 -16.77
CA GLY A 150 -3.40 -8.38 -15.95
C GLY A 150 -3.71 -6.88 -15.94
N ASP A 151 -4.04 -6.29 -17.08
CA ASP A 151 -4.34 -4.85 -17.19
C ASP A 151 -5.59 -4.45 -16.40
N VAL A 152 -6.65 -5.29 -16.42
CA VAL A 152 -7.85 -5.09 -15.59
C VAL A 152 -7.49 -5.06 -14.11
N LEU A 153 -6.71 -6.04 -13.66
CA LEU A 153 -6.28 -6.14 -12.25
C LEU A 153 -5.40 -4.95 -11.84
N ARG A 154 -4.41 -4.56 -12.66
CA ARG A 154 -3.56 -3.39 -12.40
C ARG A 154 -4.36 -2.10 -12.33
N ALA A 155 -5.33 -1.91 -13.25
CA ALA A 155 -6.15 -0.73 -13.28
C ALA A 155 -6.97 -0.59 -11.98
N ALA A 156 -7.54 -1.69 -11.50
CA ALA A 156 -8.26 -1.69 -10.24
C ALA A 156 -7.35 -1.45 -9.02
N HIS A 157 -6.15 -2.06 -8.97
CA HIS A 157 -5.22 -1.78 -7.89
C HIS A 157 -4.80 -0.31 -7.84
N ARG A 158 -4.49 0.29 -8.99
CA ARG A 158 -4.23 1.73 -9.08
C ARG A 158 -5.41 2.56 -8.58
N ARG A 159 -6.65 2.15 -8.87
CA ARG A 159 -7.85 2.81 -8.35
C ARG A 159 -7.92 2.71 -6.83
N PHE A 160 -7.79 1.51 -6.25
CA PHE A 160 -7.82 1.33 -4.81
C PHE A 160 -6.70 2.11 -4.09
N ARG A 161 -5.48 2.14 -4.63
CA ARG A 161 -4.39 2.97 -4.08
C ARG A 161 -4.71 4.45 -4.12
N ARG A 162 -5.35 4.95 -5.19
CA ARG A 162 -5.80 6.35 -5.26
C ARG A 162 -6.87 6.67 -4.22
N GLU A 163 -7.79 5.73 -3.96
CA GLU A 163 -8.81 5.88 -2.92
C GLU A 163 -8.17 5.95 -1.52
N VAL A 164 -7.17 5.10 -1.24
CA VAL A 164 -6.38 5.17 0.00
C VAL A 164 -5.63 6.49 0.08
N TRP A 165 -4.96 6.91 -1.01
CA TRP A 165 -4.23 8.18 -1.07
C TRP A 165 -5.18 9.34 -0.76
N ALA A 166 -6.34 9.42 -1.41
CA ALA A 166 -7.35 10.45 -1.16
C ALA A 166 -7.90 10.44 0.28
N ALA A 167 -7.85 9.29 0.96
CA ALA A 167 -8.27 9.15 2.34
C ALA A 167 -7.15 9.43 3.36
N LEU A 168 -5.89 9.60 2.92
CA LEU A 168 -4.74 9.63 3.81
C LEU A 168 -4.78 10.70 4.91
N PRO A 169 -5.25 11.95 4.66
CA PRO A 169 -5.39 12.93 5.73
C PRO A 169 -6.35 12.47 6.81
N ARG A 170 -7.48 11.86 6.43
CA ARG A 170 -8.43 11.28 7.39
C ARG A 170 -7.84 10.09 8.15
N LEU A 171 -7.02 9.26 7.51
CA LEU A 171 -6.37 8.11 8.15
C LEU A 171 -5.31 8.54 9.17
N THR A 172 -4.69 9.70 8.93
CA THR A 172 -3.63 10.30 9.77
C THR A 172 -4.16 11.44 10.64
N GLU A 173 -5.48 11.64 10.71
CA GLU A 173 -6.12 12.74 11.46
C GLU A 173 -5.53 14.13 11.21
N THR A 174 -5.04 14.36 10.00
CA THR A 174 -4.58 15.66 9.53
C THR A 174 -5.66 16.33 8.67
N ASP A 175 -5.86 17.64 8.87
CA ASP A 175 -6.75 18.44 8.02
C ASP A 175 -5.93 19.19 6.96
N VAL A 176 -5.91 18.65 5.74
CA VAL A 176 -5.17 19.25 4.62
C VAL A 176 -6.14 19.76 3.57
N LYS A 177 -6.27 21.10 3.49
CA LYS A 177 -7.07 21.77 2.46
C LYS A 177 -6.49 21.49 1.07
N GLY A 178 -7.35 21.09 0.14
CA GLY A 178 -6.94 20.81 -1.25
C GLY A 178 -6.21 19.47 -1.42
N TRP A 179 -6.31 18.56 -0.46
CA TRP A 179 -5.74 17.22 -0.63
C TRP A 179 -6.31 16.53 -1.88
N ASN A 180 -5.42 16.00 -2.72
CA ASN A 180 -5.78 15.26 -3.95
C ASN A 180 -6.47 16.12 -5.03
N SER A 181 -6.23 17.43 -5.07
CA SER A 181 -6.73 18.35 -6.12
C SER A 181 -5.79 18.50 -7.33
N GLY A 182 -4.77 17.65 -7.46
CA GLY A 182 -3.76 17.66 -8.52
C GLY A 182 -3.78 16.42 -9.40
#